data_AF-A0A968AV62-F1
#
_entry.id   AF-A0A968AV62-F1
#
_cell.length_a   1.000
_cell.length_b   1.000
_cell.length_c   1.000
_cell.angle_alpha   90.00
_cell.angle_beta   90.00
_cell.angle_gamma   90.00
#
_symmetry.space_group_name_H-M   'P 1'
#
loop_
_entity.id
_entity.type
_entity.pdbx_description
1 polymer ?
#
loop_
_entity_poly.entity_id
_entity_poly.type
_entity_poly.pdbx_seq_one_letter_code
_entity_poly.pdbx_strand_id
1 'polypeptide(L)'
;MPISKKRLREIEAIRDEDIDYSEIPELPERFWEEAERQMPQPKEPVSIRLDADVLEWLKSKGSGYQTRINAILRVVMNAEKAGHSKRR
;
A
#
# COMPACT_ATOMS: atom_id res chain seq x y z
N MET A 1 -16.18 0.10 13.32
CA MET A 1 -16.92 0.13 14.61
C MET A 1 -16.78 1.53 15.21
N PRO A 2 -17.87 2.18 15.66
CA PRO A 2 -17.78 3.48 16.31
C PRO A 2 -17.32 3.34 17.76
N ILE A 3 -16.37 4.17 18.19
CA ILE A 3 -15.89 4.22 19.58
C ILE A 3 -16.99 4.80 20.48
N SER A 4 -17.14 4.29 21.70
CA SER A 4 -18.17 4.78 22.64
C SER A 4 -17.86 6.20 23.13
N LYS A 5 -18.90 7.02 23.39
CA LYS A 5 -18.73 8.40 23.89
C LYS A 5 -17.96 8.46 25.21
N LYS A 6 -18.09 7.44 26.06
CA LYS A 6 -17.34 7.32 27.32
C LYS A 6 -15.84 7.13 27.05
N ARG A 7 -15.50 6.22 26.13
CA ARG A 7 -14.10 5.96 25.75
C ARG A 7 -13.46 7.19 25.10
N LEU A 8 -14.22 7.96 24.33
CA LEU A 8 -13.71 9.20 23.73
C LEU A 8 -13.33 10.23 24.81
N ARG A 9 -14.19 10.45 25.81
CA ARG A 9 -13.89 11.37 26.94
C ARG A 9 -12.69 10.91 27.76
N GLU A 10 -12.51 9.61 27.93
CA GLU A 10 -11.33 9.05 28.60
C GLU A 10 -10.05 9.38 27.82
N ILE A 11 -10.07 9.24 26.49
CA ILE A 11 -8.92 9.56 25.63
C ILE A 11 -8.63 11.06 25.63
N GLU A 12 -9.66 11.90 25.53
CA GLU A 12 -9.52 13.37 25.58
C GLU A 12 -8.97 13.88 26.92
N ALA A 13 -9.10 13.10 28.00
CA ALA A 13 -8.60 13.45 29.32
C ALA A 13 -7.16 12.96 29.59
N ILE A 14 -6.57 12.16 28.69
CA ILE A 14 -5.16 11.77 28.77
C ILE A 14 -4.33 12.99 28.41
N ARG A 15 -3.38 13.36 29.26
CA ARG A 15 -2.42 14.43 28.97
C ARG A 15 -1.32 13.90 28.07
N ASP A 16 -0.76 14.77 27.23
CA ASP A 16 0.28 14.39 26.27
C ASP A 16 1.50 13.76 26.95
N GLU A 17 1.86 14.19 28.16
CA GLU A 17 3.01 13.64 28.91
C GLU A 17 2.78 12.21 29.43
N ASP A 18 1.51 11.79 29.54
CA ASP A 18 1.12 10.46 30.01
C ASP A 18 0.97 9.46 28.84
N ILE A 19 1.24 9.89 27.60
CA ILE A 19 1.19 9.02 26.41
C ILE A 19 2.47 8.18 26.32
N ASP A 20 2.32 6.86 26.34
CA ASP A 20 3.42 5.91 26.19
C ASP A 20 3.76 5.65 24.72
N TYR A 21 4.98 6.03 24.32
CA TYR A 21 5.54 5.84 22.97
C TYR A 21 6.59 4.71 22.91
N SER A 22 6.75 3.90 23.96
CA SER A 22 7.80 2.87 24.03
C SER A 22 7.77 1.87 22.86
N GLU A 23 6.57 1.53 22.37
CA GLU A 23 6.37 0.63 21.23
C GLU A 23 6.54 1.32 19.86
N ILE A 24 6.58 2.65 19.82
CA ILE A 24 6.61 3.47 18.60
C ILE A 24 7.62 4.61 18.79
N PRO A 25 8.93 4.30 18.85
CA PRO A 25 9.96 5.31 19.05
C PRO A 25 9.97 6.33 17.90
N GLU A 26 10.40 7.56 18.20
CA GLU A 26 10.53 8.60 17.20
C GLU A 26 11.53 8.20 16.09
N LEU A 27 11.15 8.49 14.85
CA LEU A 27 12.01 8.22 13.70
C LEU A 27 13.10 9.31 13.60
N PRO A 28 14.37 8.94 13.37
CA PRO A 28 15.46 9.91 13.29
C PRO A 28 15.33 10.80 12.05
N GLU A 29 15.83 12.04 12.08
CA GLU A 29 15.72 12.99 10.95
C GLU A 29 16.18 12.42 9.60
N ARG A 30 17.28 11.66 9.59
CA ARG A 30 17.79 10.94 8.40
C ARG A 30 16.77 10.04 7.70
N PHE A 31 15.80 9.49 8.45
CA PHE A 31 14.73 8.68 7.85
C PHE A 31 13.87 9.52 6.92
N TRP A 32 13.58 10.76 7.32
CA TRP A 32 12.74 11.67 6.55
C TRP A 32 13.46 12.30 5.37
N GLU A 33 14.79 12.43 5.44
CA GLU A 33 15.62 12.90 4.32
C GLU A 33 15.55 11.96 3.10
N GLU A 34 15.49 10.65 3.35
CA GLU A 34 15.41 9.60 2.32
C GLU A 34 13.97 9.13 2.04
N ALA A 35 12.99 9.61 2.81
CA ALA A 35 11.61 9.13 2.70
C ALA A 35 10.96 9.59 1.38
N GLU A 36 10.76 8.64 0.46
CA GLU A 36 9.96 8.89 -0.74
C GLU A 36 8.46 8.84 -0.45
N ARG A 37 7.78 9.96 -0.67
CA ARG A 37 6.32 10.00 -0.63
C ARG A 37 5.71 9.30 -1.84
N GLN A 38 5.28 8.05 -1.67
CA GLN A 38 4.48 7.36 -2.68
C GLN A 38 3.02 7.81 -2.63
N MET A 39 2.66 8.76 -3.49
CA MET A 39 1.25 9.07 -3.71
C MET A 39 0.59 7.96 -4.54
N PRO A 40 -0.56 7.40 -4.13
CA PRO A 40 -1.28 6.44 -4.95
C PRO A 40 -1.76 7.14 -6.22
N GLN A 41 -1.20 6.73 -7.36
CA GLN A 41 -1.69 7.23 -8.64
C GLN A 41 -3.08 6.64 -8.92
N PRO A 42 -4.03 7.46 -9.40
CA PRO A 42 -5.33 6.96 -9.80
C PRO A 42 -5.16 5.91 -10.90
N LYS A 43 -5.85 4.78 -10.75
CA LYS A 43 -5.87 3.73 -11.77
C LYS A 43 -6.91 4.08 -12.82
N GLU A 44 -6.57 3.91 -14.09
CA GLU A 44 -7.54 4.08 -15.17
C GLU A 44 -8.45 2.84 -15.26
N PRO A 45 -9.78 3.02 -15.28
CA PRO A 45 -10.71 1.91 -15.44
C PRO A 45 -10.67 1.41 -16.88
N VAL A 46 -10.13 0.22 -17.10
CA VAL A 46 -10.09 -0.43 -18.41
C VAL A 46 -10.83 -1.77 -18.37
N SER A 47 -11.54 -2.09 -19.45
CA SER A 47 -12.15 -3.40 -19.65
C SER A 47 -11.26 -4.23 -20.56
N ILE A 48 -10.71 -5.33 -20.02
CA ILE A 48 -9.84 -6.25 -20.76
C ILE A 48 -10.43 -7.66 -20.72
N ARG A 49 -10.15 -8.44 -21.77
CA ARG A 49 -10.46 -9.88 -21.80
C ARG A 49 -9.22 -10.65 -21.34
N LEU A 50 -9.43 -11.65 -20.49
CA LEU A 50 -8.40 -12.56 -19.99
C LEU A 50 -8.85 -13.98 -20.28
N ASP A 51 -7.89 -14.87 -20.49
CA ASP A 51 -8.17 -16.30 -20.64
C ASP A 51 -8.77 -16.88 -19.36
N ALA A 52 -9.63 -17.88 -19.52
CA ALA A 52 -10.43 -18.44 -18.44
C ALA A 52 -9.56 -19.11 -17.36
N ASP A 53 -8.53 -19.84 -17.79
CA ASP A 53 -7.55 -20.51 -16.94
C ASP A 53 -6.71 -19.52 -16.11
N VAL A 54 -6.28 -18.42 -16.74
CA VAL A 54 -5.54 -17.33 -16.06
C VAL A 54 -6.42 -16.67 -15.00
N LEU A 55 -7.70 -16.41 -15.33
CA LEU A 55 -8.64 -15.82 -14.39
C LEU A 55 -8.92 -16.74 -13.21
N GLU A 56 -9.09 -18.04 -13.46
CA GLU A 56 -9.32 -19.05 -12.43
C GLU A 56 -8.11 -19.19 -11.51
N TRP A 57 -6.91 -19.26 -12.08
CA TRP A 57 -5.67 -19.29 -11.31
C TRP A 57 -5.52 -18.05 -10.42
N LEU A 58 -5.81 -16.86 -10.94
CA LEU A 58 -5.74 -15.61 -10.16
C LEU A 58 -6.76 -15.57 -9.01
N LYS A 59 -7.98 -16.07 -9.25
CA LYS A 59 -9.03 -16.18 -8.23
C LYS A 59 -8.70 -17.22 -7.15
N SER A 60 -8.01 -18.30 -7.51
CA SER A 60 -7.58 -19.33 -6.54
C SER A 60 -6.67 -18.79 -5.44
N LYS A 61 -5.99 -17.66 -5.70
CA LYS A 61 -5.07 -16.99 -4.76
C LYS A 61 -5.78 -16.02 -3.79
N GLY A 62 -7.11 -16.06 -3.71
CA GLY A 62 -7.91 -15.26 -2.79
C GLY A 62 -8.47 -13.96 -3.39
N SER A 63 -9.07 -13.14 -2.53
CA SER A 63 -9.68 -11.87 -2.92
C SER A 63 -8.64 -10.88 -3.46
N GLY A 64 -9.08 -9.95 -4.32
CA GLY A 64 -8.21 -8.91 -4.86
C GLY A 64 -7.45 -9.28 -6.14
N TYR A 65 -7.92 -10.28 -6.90
CA TYR A 65 -7.29 -10.70 -8.16
C TYR A 65 -7.07 -9.54 -9.16
N GLN A 66 -7.96 -8.55 -9.21
CA GLN A 66 -7.79 -7.33 -10.02
C GLN A 66 -6.56 -6.51 -9.64
N THR A 67 -6.29 -6.35 -8.34
CA THR A 67 -5.09 -5.65 -7.86
C THR A 67 -3.84 -6.46 -8.18
N ARG A 68 -3.93 -7.79 -8.12
CA ARG A 68 -2.84 -8.70 -8.45
C ARG A 68 -2.49 -8.68 -9.94
N ILE A 69 -3.49 -8.57 -10.83
CA ILE A 69 -3.27 -8.35 -12.27
C ILE A 69 -2.38 -7.12 -12.49
N ASN A 70 -2.74 -5.99 -11.89
CA ASN A 70 -1.98 -4.75 -12.05
C ASN A 70 -0.54 -4.87 -11.48
N ALA A 71 -0.36 -5.58 -10.37
CA ALA A 71 0.96 -5.81 -9.78
C ALA A 71 1.87 -6.63 -10.72
N ILE A 72 1.34 -7.71 -11.31
CA ILE A 72 2.07 -8.54 -12.28
C ILE A 72 2.50 -7.72 -13.49
N LEU A 73 1.58 -6.96 -14.07
CA LEU A 73 1.87 -6.08 -15.23
C LEU A 73 2.96 -5.05 -14.90
N ARG A 74 2.95 -4.50 -13.68
CA ARG A 74 3.95 -3.51 -13.24
C ARG A 74 5.35 -4.11 -13.12
N VAL A 75 5.47 -5.35 -12.64
CA VAL A 75 6.76 -6.06 -12.56
C VAL A 75 7.33 -6.27 -13.97
N VAL A 76 6.51 -6.75 -14.91
CA VAL A 76 6.94 -6.95 -16.30
C VAL A 76 7.36 -5.63 -16.95
N MET A 77 6.54 -4.58 -16.84
CA MET A 77 6.85 -3.25 -17.36
C MET A 77 8.17 -2.70 -16.81
N ASN A 78 8.42 -2.85 -15.50
CA ASN A 78 9.65 -2.38 -14.88
C ASN A 78 10.88 -3.17 -15.34
N ALA A 79 10.75 -4.49 -15.48
CA ALA A 79 11.81 -5.35 -16.00
C ALA A 79 12.19 -4.97 -17.45
N GLU A 80 11.20 -4.70 -18.30
CA GLU A 80 11.43 -4.23 -19.67
C GLU A 80 12.13 -2.87 -19.70
N LYS A 81 11.69 -1.90 -18.89
CA LYS A 81 12.31 -0.57 -18.80
C LYS A 81 13.78 -0.66 -18.36
N ALA A 82 14.09 -1.50 -17.37
CA ALA A 82 15.45 -1.74 -16.92
C ALA A 82 16.33 -2.38 -18.01
N GLY A 83 15.77 -3.31 -18.79
CA GLY A 83 16.47 -3.93 -19.93
C GLY A 83 16.72 -2.96 -21.09
N HIS A 84 15.79 -2.04 -21.36
CA HIS A 84 15.93 -1.01 -22.40
C HIS A 84 16.94 0.08 -22.02
N SER A 85 17.01 0.47 -20.75
CA SER A 85 18.01 1.43 -20.27
C SER A 85 19.45 0.90 -20.30
N LYS A 86 19.64 -0.43 -20.36
CA LYS A 86 20.96 -1.07 -20.45
C LYS A 86 21.48 -1.23 -21.89
N ARG A 87 20.63 -0.98 -22.88
CA ARG A 87 20.93 -1.11 -24.33
C ARG A 87 21.15 0.23 -25.03
N ARG A 88 21.06 1.35 -24.31
CA ARG A 88 21.33 2.70 -24.80
C ARG A 88 22.65 3.23 -24.24
#